data_AF-A0AAW0J1E4-F1
#
_entry.id   AF-A0AAW0J1E4-F1
#
_cell.length_a   1.000
_cell.length_b   1.000
_cell.length_c   1.000
_cell.angle_alpha   90.00
_cell.angle_beta   90.00
_cell.angle_gamma   90.00
#
_symmetry.space_group_name_H-M   'P 1'
#
loop_
_entity.id
_entity.type
_entity.pdbx_description
1 polymer ?
#
loop_
_entity_poly.entity_id
_entity_poly.type
_entity_poly.pdbx_seq_one_letter_code
_entity_poly.pdbx_strand_id
1 'polypeptide(L)'
;MMATEKDDNDNEIEVEEANNIEDSRHIDVDMQKCLLSILNIGILCSLESPKERMSMEEVIKELQLIKSAFISLGIRKGRPNRAQVRGI
;
A
#
# COMPACT_ATOMS: atom_id res chain seq x y z
N MET A 1 16.83 -46.38 38.12
CA MET A 1 17.78 -45.96 37.06
C MET A 1 16.91 -45.47 35.91
N MET A 2 16.83 -44.20 35.52
CA MET A 2 17.62 -43.01 35.80
C MET A 2 16.65 -41.81 35.87
N ALA A 3 16.90 -40.90 36.81
CA ALA A 3 16.36 -39.54 36.76
C ALA A 3 17.04 -38.79 35.61
N THR A 4 16.27 -38.02 34.84
CA THR A 4 16.82 -37.03 33.92
C THR A 4 16.70 -35.67 34.57
N GLU A 5 17.81 -35.20 35.12
CA GLU A 5 18.02 -33.80 35.49
C GLU A 5 18.78 -33.11 34.36
N LYS A 6 18.48 -31.83 34.10
CA LYS A 6 19.22 -30.77 33.37
C LYS A 6 18.19 -29.80 32.75
N ASP A 7 18.31 -28.48 32.80
CA ASP A 7 19.23 -27.55 33.47
C ASP A 7 18.44 -26.24 33.52
N ASP A 8 18.26 -25.65 34.70
CA ASP A 8 17.72 -24.29 34.86
C ASP A 8 18.84 -23.31 34.48
N ASN A 9 18.88 -22.88 33.23
CA ASN A 9 19.72 -21.76 32.82
C ASN A 9 18.83 -20.56 32.53
N ASP A 10 18.52 -19.82 33.59
CA ASP A 10 17.96 -18.47 33.54
C ASP A 10 18.99 -17.52 32.90
N ASN A 11 19.07 -17.55 31.58
CA ASN A 11 19.79 -16.53 30.84
C ASN A 11 18.80 -15.41 30.51
N GLU A 12 18.86 -14.38 31.34
CA GLU A 12 18.18 -13.08 31.20
C GLU A 12 18.16 -12.63 29.73
N ILE A 13 16.98 -12.67 29.12
CA ILE A 13 16.77 -12.07 27.79
C ILE A 13 16.51 -10.59 28.05
N GLU A 14 17.55 -9.79 27.82
CA GLU A 14 17.43 -8.34 27.65
C GLU A 14 16.49 -8.10 26.46
N VAL A 15 15.24 -7.75 26.75
CA VAL A 15 14.28 -7.30 25.74
C VAL A 15 14.65 -5.87 25.40
N GLU A 16 15.65 -5.70 24.52
CA GLU A 16 15.86 -4.42 23.89
C GLU A 16 14.75 -4.20 22.85
N GLU A 17 13.82 -3.38 23.33
CA GLU A 17 12.78 -2.61 22.67
C GLU A 17 12.79 -2.65 21.14
N ALA A 18 11.65 -3.12 20.61
CA ALA A 18 11.32 -3.17 19.21
C ALA A 18 11.78 -1.91 18.47
N ASN A 19 12.71 -2.08 17.53
CA ASN A 19 12.91 -1.12 16.47
C ASN A 19 11.59 -1.01 15.71
N ASN A 20 10.75 -0.05 16.11
CA ASN A 20 9.59 0.41 15.38
C ASN A 20 10.07 0.97 14.05
N ILE A 21 10.32 0.09 13.09
CA ILE A 21 10.13 0.41 11.69
C ILE A 21 8.61 0.45 11.53
N GLU A 22 8.01 1.56 12.00
CA GLU A 22 6.72 1.98 11.47
C GLU A 22 6.97 2.27 9.99
N ASP A 23 6.84 1.21 9.19
CA ASP A 23 6.70 1.29 7.75
C ASP A 23 5.40 2.03 7.49
N SER A 24 5.49 3.37 7.58
CA SER A 24 4.42 4.34 7.40
C SER A 24 4.03 4.40 5.93
N ARG A 25 3.62 3.25 5.36
CA ARG A 25 2.82 3.19 4.15
C ARG A 25 1.38 3.49 4.51
N HIS A 26 1.15 4.67 5.11
CA HIS A 26 -0.20 5.19 5.24
C HIS A 26 -0.74 5.41 3.83
N ILE A 27 -1.69 4.57 3.45
CA ILE A 27 -2.44 4.77 2.22
C ILE A 27 -3.28 6.02 2.46
N ASP A 28 -2.91 7.09 1.76
CA ASP A 28 -3.62 8.36 1.76
C ASP A 28 -5.13 8.14 1.52
N VAL A 29 -5.98 8.91 2.20
CA VAL A 29 -7.43 8.74 2.14
C VAL A 29 -7.95 8.90 0.70
N ASP A 30 -7.36 9.79 -0.09
CA ASP A 30 -7.76 9.96 -1.48
C ASP A 30 -7.23 8.84 -2.39
N MET A 31 -6.08 8.24 -2.05
CA MET A 31 -5.64 6.98 -2.66
C MET A 31 -6.61 5.82 -2.37
N GLN A 32 -7.11 5.70 -1.13
CA GLN A 32 -8.12 4.69 -0.79
C GLN A 32 -9.41 4.87 -1.62
N LYS A 33 -9.87 6.11 -1.79
CA LYS A 33 -11.03 6.41 -2.65
C LYS A 33 -10.79 6.00 -4.10
N CYS A 34 -9.62 6.31 -4.66
CA CYS A 34 -9.28 5.88 -6.02
C CYS A 34 -9.31 4.36 -6.16
N LEU A 35 -8.73 3.63 -5.20
CA LEU A 35 -8.73 2.17 -5.20
C LEU A 35 -10.15 1.60 -5.11
N LEU A 36 -10.98 2.16 -4.23
CA LEU A 36 -12.39 1.76 -4.10
C LEU A 36 -13.14 1.94 -5.42
N SER A 37 -12.97 3.07 -6.10
CA SER A 37 -13.59 3.32 -7.41
C SER A 37 -13.13 2.30 -8.46
N ILE A 38 -11.83 1.97 -8.51
CA ILE A 38 -11.30 0.96 -9.46
C ILE A 38 -11.90 -0.41 -9.19
N LEU A 39 -12.00 -0.82 -7.92
CA LEU A 39 -12.58 -2.11 -7.54
C LEU A 39 -14.07 -2.18 -7.92
N ASN A 40 -14.83 -1.09 -7.69
CA ASN A 40 -16.23 -1.03 -8.10
C ASN A 40 -16.40 -1.18 -9.62
N ILE A 41 -15.55 -0.54 -10.43
CA ILE A 41 -15.54 -0.75 -11.88
C ILE A 41 -15.25 -2.22 -12.20
N GLY A 42 -14.26 -2.82 -11.54
CA GLY A 42 -13.93 -4.25 -11.71
C GLY A 42 -15.11 -5.18 -11.40
N ILE A 43 -15.86 -4.90 -10.34
CA ILE A 43 -17.09 -5.64 -9.98
C ILE A 43 -18.14 -5.48 -11.09
N LEU A 44 -18.42 -4.26 -11.53
CA LEU A 44 -19.40 -3.99 -12.59
C LEU A 44 -19.01 -4.64 -13.92
N CYS A 45 -17.72 -4.73 -14.25
CA CYS A 45 -17.23 -5.45 -15.41
C CYS A 45 -17.33 -6.98 -15.28
N SER A 46 -17.37 -7.49 -14.05
CA SER A 46 -17.36 -8.92 -13.73
C SER A 46 -18.75 -9.48 -13.42
N LEU A 47 -19.82 -8.70 -13.61
CA LEU A 47 -21.19 -9.19 -13.47
C LEU A 47 -21.44 -10.38 -14.40
N GLU A 48 -22.20 -11.36 -13.91
CA GLU A 48 -22.41 -12.64 -14.60
C GLU A 48 -23.05 -12.43 -15.98
N SER A 49 -24.10 -11.59 -16.04
CA SER A 49 -24.79 -11.25 -17.28
C SER A 49 -24.06 -10.14 -18.07
N PRO A 50 -23.75 -10.35 -19.36
CA PRO A 50 -23.17 -9.32 -20.21
C PRO A 50 -24.01 -8.04 -20.32
N LYS A 51 -25.34 -8.14 -20.16
CA LYS A 51 -26.26 -7.00 -20.25
C LYS A 51 -26.25 -6.10 -19.01
N GLU A 52 -25.78 -6.63 -17.88
CA GLU A 52 -25.68 -5.88 -16.62
C GLU A 52 -24.32 -5.21 -16.46
N ARG A 53 -23.32 -5.64 -17.24
CA ARG A 53 -21.98 -5.06 -17.21
C ARG A 53 -22.02 -3.61 -17.70
N MET A 54 -21.24 -2.77 -17.04
CA MET A 54 -20.94 -1.42 -17.50
C MET A 54 -20.41 -1.46 -18.94
N SER A 55 -20.79 -0.48 -19.76
CA SER A 55 -20.28 -0.40 -21.13
C SER A 55 -18.80 -0.08 -21.15
N MET A 56 -18.05 -0.61 -22.12
CA MET A 56 -16.61 -0.32 -22.23
C MET A 56 -16.33 1.19 -22.44
N GLU A 57 -17.27 1.93 -23.03
CA GLU A 57 -17.18 3.39 -23.14
C GLU A 57 -17.20 4.06 -21.77
N GLU A 58 -18.12 3.67 -20.89
CA GLU A 58 -18.19 4.16 -19.50
C GLU A 58 -16.95 3.75 -18.71
N VAL A 59 -16.49 2.49 -18.84
CA VAL A 59 -15.25 2.02 -18.18
C VAL A 59 -14.07 2.93 -18.53
N ILE A 60 -13.88 3.24 -19.81
CA ILE A 60 -12.77 4.11 -20.25
C ILE A 60 -12.92 5.51 -19.65
N LYS A 61 -14.13 6.09 -19.68
CA LYS A 61 -14.40 7.42 -19.10
C LYS A 61 -14.08 7.45 -17.61
N GLU A 62 -14.58 6.49 -16.84
CA GLU A 62 -14.36 6.41 -15.39
C GLU A 62 -12.88 6.21 -15.05
N LEU A 63 -12.18 5.33 -15.77
CA LEU A 63 -10.74 5.11 -15.56
C LEU A 63 -9.91 6.37 -15.88
N GLN A 64 -10.29 7.13 -16.91
CA GLN A 64 -9.64 8.40 -17.23
C GLN A 64 -9.85 9.45 -16.12
N LEU A 65 -11.06 9.52 -15.55
CA LEU A 65 -11.37 10.39 -14.42
C LEU A 65 -10.53 10.01 -13.19
N ILE A 66 -10.50 8.73 -12.82
CA ILE A 66 -9.69 8.23 -11.70
C ILE A 66 -8.21 8.54 -11.91
N LYS A 67 -7.68 8.31 -13.12
CA LYS A 67 -6.29 8.65 -13.46
C LYS A 67 -6.01 10.14 -13.28
N SER A 68 -6.91 11.01 -13.74
CA SER A 68 -6.74 12.45 -13.62
C SER A 68 -6.75 12.92 -12.16
N ALA A 69 -7.65 12.36 -11.34
CA ALA A 69 -7.71 12.62 -9.90
C ALA A 69 -6.43 12.14 -9.20
N PHE A 70 -6.02 10.91 -9.47
CA PHE A 70 -4.81 10.32 -8.89
C PHE A 70 -3.53 11.11 -9.21
N ILE A 71 -3.38 11.58 -10.46
CA ILE A 71 -2.24 12.43 -10.86
C ILE A 71 -2.31 13.79 -10.16
N SER A 72 -3.51 14.35 -10.01
CA SER A 72 -3.73 15.65 -9.35
C SER A 72 -3.43 15.62 -7.86
N LEU A 73 -3.62 14.48 -7.19
CA LEU A 73 -3.26 14.26 -5.79
C LEU A 73 -1.74 14.31 -5.51
N GLY A 74 -0.91 14.45 -6.54
CA GLY A 74 0.43 14.98 -6.33
C GLY A 74 1.48 13.98 -5.84
N ILE A 75 1.43 12.72 -6.29
CA ILE A 75 2.66 11.88 -6.32
C ILE A 75 3.55 12.32 -7.49
N ARG A 76 3.76 13.63 -7.65
CA ARG A 76 4.99 14.13 -8.25
C ARG A 76 6.04 13.96 -7.18
N LYS A 77 6.57 12.74 -7.05
CA LYS A 77 7.85 12.49 -6.37
C LYS A 77 8.80 13.56 -6.89
N GLY A 78 9.07 14.59 -6.09
CA GLY A 78 10.15 15.52 -6.38
C GLY A 78 11.36 14.63 -6.55
N ARG A 79 11.90 14.53 -7.77
CA ARG A 79 13.25 14.02 -7.94
C ARG A 79 14.11 14.97 -7.10
N PRO A 80 14.76 14.54 -6.01
CA PRO A 80 15.66 15.43 -5.31
C PRO A 80 16.73 15.82 -6.32
N ASN A 81 16.82 17.13 -6.59
CA ASN A 81 17.77 17.67 -7.54
C ASN A 81 19.18 17.37 -7.01
N ARG A 82 19.89 16.42 -7.61
CA ARG A 82 21.25 15.99 -7.23
C ARG A 82 22.33 17.06 -7.47
N ALA A 83 21.96 18.31 -7.74
CA ALA A 83 22.86 19.34 -8.24
C ALA A 83 23.35 20.37 -7.20
N GLN A 84 23.34 20.09 -5.88
CA GLN A 84 23.78 21.08 -4.88
C GLN A 84 24.72 20.57 -3.78
N VAL A 85 25.53 19.53 -4.02
CA VAL A 85 26.74 19.33 -3.20
C VAL A 85 27.91 19.96 -3.94
N ARG A 86 27.94 21.30 -3.96
CA ARG A 86 29.15 22.05 -4.31
C ARG A 86 30.03 22.04 -3.06
N GLY A 87 31.08 21.23 -3.11
CA GLY A 87 32.09 21.12 -2.06
C GLY A 87 32.66 22.49 -1.68
N ILE A 88 32.87 22.66 -0.39
CA ILE A 88 33.84 23.60 0.19
C ILE A 88 35.10 22.79 0.47
#